data_AF-A0A928UZ38-F1
#
_entry.id   AF-A0A928UZ38-F1
#
_cell.length_a   1.000
_cell.length_b   1.000
_cell.length_c   1.000
_cell.angle_alpha   90.00
_cell.angle_beta   90.00
_cell.angle_gamma   90.00
#
_symmetry.space_group_name_H-M   'P 1'
#
loop_
_entity.id
_entity.type
_entity.pdbx_description
1 polymer ?
#
loop_
_entity_poly.entity_id
_entity_poly.type
_entity_poly.pdbx_seq_one_letter_code
_entity_poly.pdbx_strand_id
1 'polypeptide(L)'
;MTWNNRIYKHFIKGKKCFALHETFYNNETGLIESWTEKPLTEFSESIDELIQDLEQKLADAKRFRNTVLLPNASTEENNKIASK
;
A
#
# COMPACT_ATOMS: atom_id res chain seq x y z
N MET A 1 -6.29 4.74 -20.06
CA MET A 1 -5.11 4.76 -19.18
C MET A 1 -5.50 4.08 -17.88
N THR A 2 -4.77 3.05 -17.44
CA THR A 2 -5.11 2.34 -16.20
C THR A 2 -3.87 2.17 -15.34
N TRP A 3 -3.88 2.76 -14.15
CA TRP A 3 -2.91 2.48 -13.11
C TRP A 3 -3.37 1.22 -12.35
N ASN A 4 -2.48 0.25 -12.23
CA ASN A 4 -2.71 -0.98 -11.47
C ASN A 4 -1.60 -1.15 -10.43
N ASN A 5 -1.89 -1.86 -9.34
CA ASN A 5 -0.89 -2.15 -8.33
C ASN A 5 -0.15 -3.45 -8.67
N ARG A 6 1.19 -3.43 -8.68
CA ARG A 6 2.05 -4.60 -8.92
C ARG A 6 3.16 -4.70 -7.89
N ILE A 7 3.55 -5.93 -7.58
CA ILE A 7 4.68 -6.23 -6.70
C ILE A 7 5.97 -6.15 -7.52
N TYR A 8 6.90 -5.32 -7.08
CA TYR A 8 8.24 -5.21 -7.64
C TYR A 8 9.25 -5.88 -6.72
N LYS A 9 10.23 -6.54 -7.33
CA LYS A 9 11.39 -7.08 -6.64
C LYS A 9 12.49 -6.02 -6.61
N HIS A 10 13.06 -5.80 -5.45
CA HIS A 10 14.14 -4.86 -5.20
C HIS A 10 15.37 -5.56 -4.63
N PHE A 11 16.53 -4.94 -4.81
CA PHE A 11 17.79 -5.36 -4.19
C PHE A 11 18.37 -4.21 -3.37
N ILE A 12 18.16 -4.25 -2.07
CA ILE A 12 18.59 -3.20 -1.13
C ILE A 12 19.72 -3.77 -0.27
N LYS A 13 20.90 -3.13 -0.30
CA LYS A 13 22.09 -3.57 0.44
C LYS A 13 22.44 -5.06 0.20
N GLY A 14 22.26 -5.52 -1.04
CA GLY A 14 22.51 -6.92 -1.44
C GLY A 14 21.42 -7.92 -1.03
N LYS A 15 20.36 -7.50 -0.35
CA LYS A 15 19.22 -8.35 0.02
C LYS A 15 18.06 -8.16 -0.95
N LYS A 16 17.42 -9.27 -1.31
CA LYS A 16 16.16 -9.27 -2.07
C LYS A 16 15.03 -8.82 -1.16
N CYS A 17 14.21 -7.89 -1.63
CA CYS A 17 13.00 -7.43 -0.95
C CYS A 17 11.90 -7.13 -1.97
N PHE A 18 10.68 -6.90 -1.49
CA PHE A 18 9.49 -6.72 -2.32
C PHE A 18 8.65 -5.56 -1.81
N ALA A 19 8.05 -4.80 -2.74
CA ALA A 19 7.15 -3.71 -2.39
C ALA A 19 6.11 -3.50 -3.50
N LEU A 20 4.97 -2.90 -3.15
CA LEU A 20 3.91 -2.58 -4.09
C LEU A 20 4.15 -1.22 -4.75
N HIS A 21 4.04 -1.14 -6.07
CA HIS A 21 4.07 0.11 -6.82
C HIS A 21 2.81 0.26 -7.66
N GLU A 22 2.46 1.52 -7.98
CA GLU A 22 1.51 1.77 -9.05
C GLU A 22 2.24 1.64 -10.39
N THR A 23 1.68 0.84 -11.29
CA THR A 23 2.20 0.57 -12.63
C THR A 23 1.24 1.11 -13.66
N PHE A 24 1.75 1.95 -14.55
CA PHE A 24 1.02 2.53 -15.65
C PHE A 24 1.12 1.63 -16.89
N TYR A 25 -0.04 1.29 -17.44
CA TYR A 25 -0.15 0.50 -18.66
C TYR A 25 -0.62 1.37 -19.83
N ASN A 26 0.05 1.22 -20.96
CA ASN A 26 -0.42 1.75 -22.22
C ASN A 26 -1.67 0.97 -22.65
N ASN A 27 -2.78 1.66 -22.86
CA ASN A 27 -4.06 1.01 -23.15
C ASN A 27 -4.15 0.40 -24.56
N GLU A 28 -3.35 0.88 -25.51
CA GLU A 28 -3.39 0.41 -26.90
C GLU A 28 -2.57 -0.86 -27.06
N THR A 29 -1.42 -0.95 -26.39
CA THR A 29 -0.52 -2.11 -26.47
C THR A 29 -0.70 -3.09 -25.32
N GLY A 30 -1.30 -2.66 -24.21
CA GLY A 30 -1.38 -3.43 -22.97
C GLY A 30 -0.05 -3.57 -22.22
N LEU A 31 1.01 -2.90 -22.68
CA LEU A 31 2.36 -3.00 -22.10
C LEU A 31 2.56 -2.01 -20.95
N ILE A 32 3.50 -2.33 -20.06
CA ILE A 32 3.96 -1.42 -19.00
C ILE A 32 4.74 -0.28 -19.65
N GLU A 33 4.34 0.95 -19.34
CA GLU A 33 5.00 2.16 -19.83
C GLU A 33 5.73 2.90 -18.69
N SER A 34 5.22 2.84 -17.46
CA SER A 34 5.87 3.47 -16.30
C SER A 34 5.45 2.85 -14.96
N TRP A 35 6.09 3.25 -13.86
CA TRP A 35 5.71 2.92 -12.49
C TRP A 35 6.20 3.99 -11.50
N THR A 36 5.60 4.04 -10.31
CA THR A 36 5.98 5.01 -9.27
C THR A 36 7.40 4.75 -8.76
N GLU A 37 8.17 5.81 -8.53
CA GLU A 37 9.52 5.70 -7.96
C GLU A 37 9.48 5.21 -6.52
N LYS A 38 8.60 5.81 -5.70
CA LYS A 38 8.36 5.39 -4.32
C LYS A 38 7.29 4.28 -4.28
N PRO A 39 7.52 3.21 -3.52
CA PRO A 39 6.49 2.20 -3.31
C PRO A 39 5.34 2.74 -2.46
N LEU A 40 4.17 2.14 -2.60
CA LEU A 40 2.98 2.38 -1.76
C LEU A 40 3.07 1.68 -0.40
N THR A 41 3.98 0.72 -0.27
CA THR A 41 4.20 -0.07 0.94
C THR A 41 5.65 0.02 1.37
N GLU A 42 5.90 -0.33 2.63
CA GLU A 42 7.24 -0.68 3.07
C GLU A 42 7.77 -1.91 2.31
N PHE A 43 9.09 -2.10 2.38
CA PHE A 43 9.74 -3.27 1.79
C PHE A 43 9.60 -4.49 2.72
N SER A 44 9.17 -5.62 2.15
CA SER A 44 9.12 -6.92 2.83
C SER A 44 10.21 -7.86 2.35
N GLU A 45 10.62 -8.82 3.17
CA GLU A 45 11.66 -9.80 2.82
C GLU A 45 11.12 -10.93 1.92
N SER A 46 9.82 -11.20 1.99
CA SER A 46 9.11 -12.16 1.14
C SER A 46 7.83 -11.59 0.50
N ILE A 47 7.34 -12.26 -0.55
CA ILE A 47 6.05 -11.92 -1.18
C ILE A 47 4.88 -12.26 -0.24
N ASP A 48 4.96 -13.38 0.47
CA ASP A 48 3.88 -13.84 1.34
C ASP A 48 3.67 -12.90 2.52
N GLU A 49 4.74 -12.40 3.15
CA GLU A 49 4.66 -11.37 4.19
C GLU A 49 4.03 -10.07 3.67
N LEU A 50 4.41 -9.63 2.46
CA LEU A 50 3.81 -8.44 1.84
C LEU A 50 2.31 -8.63 1.61
N ILE A 51 1.90 -9.79 1.09
CA ILE A 51 0.48 -10.10 0.87
C ILE A 51 -0.27 -10.13 2.20
N GLN A 52 0.26 -10.80 3.22
CA GLN A 52 -0.36 -10.88 4.54
C GLN A 52 -0.54 -9.49 5.17
N ASP A 53 0.48 -8.62 5.07
CA ASP A 53 0.41 -7.25 5.54
C ASP A 53 -0.63 -6.41 4.78
N LEU A 54 -0.72 -6.57 3.45
CA LEU A 54 -1.75 -5.93 2.63
C LEU A 54 -3.16 -6.41 2.98
N GLU A 55 -3.34 -7.71 3.20
CA GLU A 55 -4.62 -8.30 3.60
C GLU A 55 -5.06 -7.78 4.98
N GLN A 56 -4.13 -7.70 5.93
CA GLN A 56 -4.40 -7.14 7.26
C GLN A 56 -4.80 -5.67 7.16
N LYS A 57 -4.04 -4.85 6.40
CA LYS A 57 -4.37 -3.43 6.17
C LYS A 57 -5.74 -3.26 5.52
N LEU A 58 -6.08 -4.09 4.52
CA LEU A 58 -7.40 -4.07 3.88
C LEU A 58 -8.50 -4.48 4.86
N ALA A 59 -8.27 -5.49 5.68
CA ALA A 59 -9.21 -5.94 6.71
C ALA A 59 -9.48 -4.82 7.72
N ASP A 60 -8.44 -4.13 8.20
CA ASP A 60 -8.57 -3.02 9.13
C ASP A 60 -9.27 -1.81 8.49
N ALA A 61 -8.91 -1.44 7.26
CA ALA A 61 -9.59 -0.37 6.54
C ALA A 61 -11.09 -0.64 6.35
N LYS A 62 -11.46 -1.89 6.06
CA LYS A 62 -12.86 -2.31 5.97
C LYS A 62 -13.56 -2.27 7.33
N ARG A 63 -12.89 -2.76 8.38
CA ARG A 63 -13.41 -2.82 9.76
C ARG A 63 -13.67 -1.43 10.32
N PHE A 64 -12.76 -0.50 10.10
CA PHE A 64 -12.79 0.86 10.66
C PHE A 64 -13.26 1.93 9.66
N ARG A 65 -13.95 1.54 8.57
CA ARG A 65 -14.38 2.44 7.49
C ARG A 65 -15.22 3.65 7.92
N ASN A 66 -15.89 3.56 9.07
CA ASN A 66 -16.72 4.64 9.62
C ASN A 66 -15.99 5.47 10.69
N THR A 67 -14.74 5.12 11.01
CA THR A 67 -13.96 5.66 12.11
C THR A 67 -12.68 6.30 11.54
N VAL A 68 -12.86 7.38 10.79
CA VAL A 68 -11.76 8.07 10.10
C VAL A 68 -11.09 9.05 11.05
N LEU A 69 -9.84 8.78 11.42
CA LEU A 69 -9.05 9.61 12.33
C LEU A 69 -8.49 10.85 11.62
N LEU A 70 -8.22 11.90 12.40
CA LEU A 70 -7.64 13.15 11.93
C LEU A 70 -6.13 13.16 12.20
N PRO A 71 -5.27 13.34 11.17
CA PRO A 71 -3.82 13.19 11.30
C PRO A 71 -3.16 14.29 12.17
N ASN A 72 -3.82 15.43 12.33
CA ASN A 72 -3.31 16.58 13.09
C ASN A 72 -4.10 16.83 14.39
N ALA A 73 -5.00 15.91 14.78
CA ALA A 73 -5.78 16.03 16.01
C ALA A 73 -5.07 15.40 17.21
N SER A 74 -5.46 15.81 18.42
CA SER A 74 -4.95 15.19 19.64
C SER A 74 -5.44 13.74 19.79
N THR A 75 -4.76 12.97 20.64
CA THR A 75 -5.17 11.60 20.96
C THR A 75 -6.58 11.58 21.57
N GLU A 76 -6.93 12.54 22.43
CA GLU A 76 -8.27 12.65 23.02
C GLU A 76 -9.36 12.90 21.96
N GLU A 77 -9.07 13.74 20.97
CA GLU A 77 -10.00 14.02 19.87
C GLU A 77 -10.24 12.77 19.02
N ASN A 78 -9.17 12.06 18.64
CA ASN A 78 -9.28 10.82 17.89
C ASN A 78 -9.95 9.69 18.69
N ASN A 79 -9.74 9.62 20.01
CA ASN A 79 -10.44 8.66 20.88
C ASN A 79 -11.96 8.90 20.90
N LYS A 80 -12.41 10.15 20.84
CA LYS A 80 -13.85 10.47 20.72
C LYS A 80 -14.44 10.05 19.39
N ILE A 81 -13.65 10.06 18.30
CA ILE A 81 -14.07 9.54 17.00
C ILE A 81 -14.13 8.00 17.05
N ALA A 82 -13.13 7.37 17.66
CA ALA A 82 -13.02 5.91 17.76
C ALA A 82 -14.08 5.24 18.63
N SER A 83 -14.69 5.98 19.55
CA SER A 83 -15.69 5.46 20.50
C SER A 83 -17.14 5.55 19.99
N LYS A 84 -17.37 6.05 18.77
CA LYS A 84 -18.69 6.17 18.13
C LYS A 84 -18.91 5.07 17.12
#